data_AF-A0A3B8WKR5-F1
#
_entry.id   AF-A0A3B8WKR5-F1
#
_cell.length_a   1.000
_cell.length_b   1.000
_cell.length_c   1.000
_cell.angle_alpha   90.00
_cell.angle_beta   90.00
_cell.angle_gamma   90.00
#
_symmetry.space_group_name_H-M   'P 1'
#
loop_
_entity.id
_entity.type
_entity.pdbx_description
1 polymer ?
#
loop_
_entity_poly.entity_id
_entity_poly.type
_entity_poly.pdbx_seq_one_letter_code
_entity_poly.pdbx_strand_id
1 'polypeptide(L)'
;GYRPIAHYVPGKQAVDVETVQAIANNRFVIMRQYRKRVMEPVLRQQKALMDDEIRPRYRKLKQLLSREISLIKPREKEHLDTVLERNEVLRLIYEKSHELQALWRQRGLKPQDKLQALMEWCRDAEASGVRYLEEFAAHLRAYSLRPAS
;
A
#
# COMPACT_ATOMS: atom_id res chain seq x y z
N GLY A 1 -37.72 3.99 15.78
CA GLY A 1 -36.74 4.88 15.14
C GLY A 1 -36.41 4.33 13.78
N TYR A 2 -36.89 4.97 12.72
CA TYR A 2 -36.70 4.55 11.33
C TYR A 2 -35.20 4.59 11.00
N ARG A 3 -34.60 3.44 10.66
CA ARG A 3 -33.27 3.39 10.02
C ARG A 3 -33.49 3.63 8.53
N PRO A 4 -32.84 4.62 7.90
CA PRO A 4 -32.98 4.79 6.46
C PRO A 4 -32.35 3.59 5.77
N ILE A 5 -33.16 2.82 5.06
CA ILE A 5 -32.73 1.78 4.13
C ILE A 5 -32.28 2.51 2.86
N ALA A 6 -31.00 2.40 2.53
CA ALA A 6 -30.44 3.07 1.36
C ALA A 6 -31.08 2.49 0.09
N HIS A 7 -31.92 3.29 -0.58
CA HIS A 7 -32.43 2.97 -1.90
C HIS A 7 -31.33 3.14 -2.96
N TYR A 8 -31.03 2.06 -3.69
CA TYR A 8 -30.26 2.10 -4.92
C TYR A 8 -31.03 2.91 -5.97
N VAL A 9 -30.37 3.91 -6.56
CA VAL A 9 -30.91 4.74 -7.65
C VAL A 9 -30.09 4.44 -8.90
N PRO A 10 -30.69 3.94 -10.00
CA PRO A 10 -29.97 3.66 -11.23
C PRO A 10 -29.31 4.95 -11.77
N GLY A 11 -28.00 4.91 -12.00
CA GLY A 11 -27.18 6.07 -12.41
C GLY A 11 -26.35 6.72 -11.30
N LYS A 12 -26.45 6.24 -10.05
CA LYS A 12 -25.59 6.73 -8.95
C LYS A 12 -24.14 6.23 -9.09
N GLN A 13 -23.21 7.17 -9.28
CA GLN A 13 -21.78 7.04 -8.94
C GLN A 13 -21.52 6.80 -7.43
N ALA A 14 -22.52 6.36 -6.66
CA ALA A 14 -22.44 6.15 -5.22
C ALA A 14 -21.63 4.90 -4.85
N VAL A 15 -21.50 3.95 -5.79
CA VAL A 15 -20.68 2.74 -5.65
C VAL A 15 -19.21 3.08 -5.36
N ASP A 16 -18.75 4.22 -5.87
CA ASP A 16 -17.34 4.63 -5.82
C ASP A 16 -16.98 5.38 -4.54
N VAL A 17 -17.87 6.26 -4.06
CA VAL A 17 -17.61 7.16 -2.94
C VAL A 17 -17.60 6.40 -1.61
N GLU A 18 -18.60 5.55 -1.36
CA GLU A 18 -18.69 4.77 -0.12
C GLU A 18 -17.53 3.76 -0.01
N THR A 19 -17.11 3.19 -1.13
CA THR A 19 -16.00 2.23 -1.19
C THR A 19 -14.66 2.89 -0.89
N VAL A 20 -14.40 4.09 -1.43
CA VAL A 20 -13.20 4.87 -1.05
C VAL A 20 -13.23 5.26 0.42
N GLN A 21 -14.38 5.69 0.94
CA GLN A 21 -14.51 6.05 2.35
C GLN A 21 -14.25 4.82 3.25
N ALA A 22 -14.79 3.65 2.90
CA ALA A 22 -14.59 2.40 3.62
C ALA A 22 -13.12 1.93 3.56
N ILE A 23 -12.46 2.06 2.41
CA ILE A 23 -11.04 1.77 2.23
C ILE A 23 -10.17 2.72 3.05
N ALA A 24 -10.47 4.02 3.03
CA ALA A 24 -9.75 5.02 3.83
C ALA A 24 -9.93 4.77 5.35
N ASN A 25 -11.13 4.37 5.77
CA ASN A 25 -11.42 3.96 7.15
C ASN A 25 -10.67 2.67 7.54
N ASN A 26 -10.45 1.78 6.57
CA ASN A 26 -9.69 0.53 6.73
C ASN A 26 -8.18 0.67 6.41
N ARG A 27 -7.65 1.88 6.24
CA ARG A 27 -6.25 2.12 5.82
C ARG A 27 -5.21 1.37 6.66
N PHE A 28 -5.43 1.25 7.98
CA PHE A 28 -4.50 0.54 8.85
C PHE A 28 -4.50 -0.96 8.59
N VAL A 29 -5.67 -1.54 8.28
CA VAL A 29 -5.80 -2.94 7.89
C VAL A 29 -5.11 -3.17 6.55
N ILE A 30 -5.32 -2.29 5.57
CA ILE A 30 -4.69 -2.36 4.25
C ILE A 30 -3.17 -2.27 4.37
N MET A 31 -2.65 -1.30 5.13
CA MET A 31 -1.20 -1.19 5.35
C MET A 31 -0.63 -2.38 6.13
N ARG A 32 -1.39 -2.98 7.05
CA ARG A 32 -1.01 -4.24 7.70
C ARG A 32 -0.94 -5.40 6.70
N GLN A 33 -1.90 -5.50 5.78
CA GLN A 33 -1.89 -6.51 4.73
C GLN A 33 -0.74 -6.29 3.74
N TYR A 34 -0.48 -5.05 3.33
CA TYR A 34 0.66 -4.71 2.46
C TYR A 34 1.98 -5.18 3.07
N ARG A 35 2.19 -4.93 4.38
CA ARG A 35 3.38 -5.40 5.08
C ARG A 35 3.51 -6.92 5.03
N LYS A 36 2.44 -7.65 5.37
CA LYS A 36 2.45 -9.12 5.43
C LYS A 36 2.54 -9.81 4.06
N ARG A 37 1.87 -9.25 3.05
CA ARG A 37 1.69 -9.88 1.73
C ARG A 37 2.72 -9.41 0.70
N VAL A 38 3.31 -8.24 0.89
CA VAL A 38 4.30 -7.65 -0.04
C VAL A 38 5.66 -7.54 0.63
N MET A 39 5.78 -6.71 1.67
CA MET A 39 7.08 -6.36 2.26
C MET A 39 7.83 -7.56 2.83
N GLU A 40 7.18 -8.34 3.70
CA GLU A 40 7.81 -9.49 4.35
C GLU A 40 8.28 -10.59 3.38
N PRO A 41 7.47 -11.05 2.42
CA PRO A 41 7.90 -12.09 1.49
C PRO A 41 8.95 -11.58 0.49
N VAL A 42 8.82 -10.35 -0.02
CA VAL A 42 9.85 -9.78 -0.91
C VAL A 42 11.18 -9.64 -0.17
N LEU A 43 11.16 -9.12 1.05
CA LEU A 43 12.37 -9.00 1.85
C LEU A 43 13.02 -10.37 2.12
N ARG A 44 12.21 -11.42 2.35
CA ARG A 44 12.72 -12.79 2.50
C ARG A 44 13.37 -13.30 1.22
N GLN A 45 12.79 -13.02 0.06
CA GLN A 45 13.35 -13.39 -1.25
C GLN A 45 14.68 -12.67 -1.50
N GLN A 46 14.71 -11.36 -1.22
CA GLN A 46 15.91 -10.53 -1.42
C GLN A 46 17.01 -10.85 -0.41
N LYS A 47 16.69 -11.38 0.78
CA LYS A 47 17.69 -11.81 1.79
C LYS A 47 18.71 -12.81 1.23
N ALA A 48 18.28 -13.72 0.36
CA ALA A 48 19.16 -14.71 -0.24
C ALA A 48 20.22 -14.07 -1.16
N LEU A 49 19.88 -12.90 -1.72
CA LEU A 49 20.71 -12.12 -2.64
C LEU A 49 21.48 -10.99 -1.94
N MET A 50 21.26 -10.78 -0.64
CA MET A 50 21.94 -9.75 0.14
C MET A 50 23.37 -10.17 0.50
N ASP A 51 24.29 -9.23 0.32
CA ASP A 51 25.68 -9.35 0.75
C ASP A 51 25.80 -9.56 2.28
N ASP A 52 26.91 -10.16 2.69
CA ASP A 52 27.21 -10.45 4.09
C ASP A 52 27.34 -9.19 4.95
N GLU A 53 27.54 -8.01 4.34
CA GLU A 53 27.53 -6.72 5.03
C GLU A 53 26.12 -6.29 5.48
N ILE A 54 25.09 -6.58 4.66
CA ILE A 54 23.69 -6.16 4.90
C ILE A 54 22.95 -7.20 5.76
N ARG A 55 23.31 -8.47 5.62
CA ARG A 55 22.65 -9.61 6.28
C ARG A 55 22.53 -9.47 7.81
N PRO A 56 23.52 -8.96 8.57
CA PRO A 56 23.38 -8.71 10.02
C PRO A 56 22.31 -7.67 10.36
N ARG A 57 22.08 -6.71 9.45
CA ARG A 57 21.13 -5.61 9.62
C ARG A 57 19.72 -5.94 9.12
N TYR A 58 19.50 -7.14 8.58
CA TYR A 58 18.23 -7.62 8.05
C TYR A 58 17.04 -7.41 9.01
N ARG A 59 17.20 -7.73 10.30
CA ARG A 59 16.11 -7.57 11.28
C ARG A 59 15.70 -6.11 11.44
N LYS A 60 16.68 -5.20 11.43
CA LYS A 60 16.45 -3.75 11.53
C LYS A 60 15.81 -3.23 10.25
N LEU A 61 16.31 -3.64 9.09
CA LEU A 61 15.73 -3.30 7.79
C LEU A 61 14.27 -3.74 7.69
N LYS A 62 13.96 -4.98 8.09
CA LYS A 62 12.59 -5.49 8.17
C LYS A 62 11.70 -4.58 9.01
N GLN A 63 12.17 -4.20 10.20
CA GLN A 63 11.42 -3.30 11.08
C GLN A 63 11.19 -1.93 10.42
N LEU A 64 12.22 -1.33 9.82
CA LEU A 64 12.13 -0.01 9.18
C LEU A 64 11.19 -0.01 7.97
N LEU A 65 11.28 -0.99 7.08
CA LEU A 65 10.40 -1.15 5.92
C LEU A 65 8.94 -1.42 6.34
N SER A 66 8.74 -2.06 7.50
CA SER A 66 7.41 -2.32 8.06
C SER A 66 6.86 -1.16 8.92
N ARG A 67 7.60 -0.07 9.11
CA ARG A 67 7.20 1.05 9.96
C ARG A 67 6.44 2.09 9.15
N GLU A 68 5.58 2.87 9.82
CA GLU A 68 5.07 4.09 9.19
C GLU A 68 6.22 5.07 8.99
N ILE A 69 6.32 5.65 7.78
CA ILE A 69 7.52 6.40 7.35
C ILE A 69 7.74 7.66 8.20
N SER A 70 6.65 8.31 8.63
CA SER A 70 6.70 9.46 9.55
C SER A 70 7.31 9.12 10.91
N LEU A 71 7.44 7.83 11.24
CA LEU A 71 8.04 7.37 12.49
C LEU A 71 9.51 6.99 12.31
N ILE A 72 10.06 6.93 11.09
CA ILE A 72 11.47 6.57 10.85
C ILE A 72 12.36 7.76 11.23
N LYS A 73 13.34 7.54 12.13
CA LYS A 73 14.26 8.60 12.55
C LYS A 73 15.27 8.92 11.44
N PRO A 74 15.78 10.16 11.33
CA PRO A 74 16.73 10.55 10.28
C PRO A 74 17.95 9.62 10.15
N ARG A 75 18.58 9.24 11.28
CA ARG A 75 19.70 8.28 11.28
C ARG A 75 19.34 6.87 10.82
N GLU A 76 18.08 6.46 11.01
CA GLU A 76 17.60 5.16 10.52
C GLU A 76 17.29 5.22 9.01
N LYS A 77 17.00 6.41 8.48
CA LYS A 77 16.71 6.65 7.08
C LYS A 77 17.96 6.53 6.21
N GLU A 78 19.08 7.13 6.60
CA GLU A 78 20.34 7.01 5.83
C GLU A 78 20.74 5.55 5.60
N HIS A 79 20.64 4.71 6.64
CA HIS A 79 20.95 3.29 6.51
C HIS A 79 19.95 2.55 5.62
N LEU A 80 18.67 2.92 5.67
CA LEU A 80 17.65 2.37 4.78
C LEU A 80 17.96 2.74 3.33
N ASP A 81 18.27 4.01 3.06
CA ASP A 81 18.54 4.54 1.73
C ASP A 81 19.71 3.81 1.06
N THR A 82 20.81 3.53 1.78
CA THR A 82 21.93 2.73 1.25
C THR A 82 21.51 1.34 0.77
N VAL A 83 20.55 0.70 1.45
CA VAL A 83 20.07 -0.62 1.04
C VAL A 83 19.13 -0.50 -0.15
N LEU A 84 18.28 0.53 -0.19
CA LEU A 84 17.36 0.77 -1.30
C LEU A 84 18.10 1.13 -2.60
N GLU A 85 19.22 1.84 -2.51
CA GLU A 85 20.09 2.12 -3.66
C GLU A 85 20.67 0.86 -4.31
N ARG A 86 20.93 -0.19 -3.52
CA ARG A 86 21.50 -1.46 -4.01
C ARG A 86 20.45 -2.50 -4.39
N ASN A 87 19.17 -2.27 -4.09
CA ASN A 87 18.11 -3.24 -4.35
C ASN A 87 16.84 -2.56 -4.87
N GLU A 88 16.71 -2.56 -6.20
CA GLU A 88 15.62 -1.88 -6.90
C GLU A 88 14.24 -2.44 -6.53
N VAL A 89 14.15 -3.75 -6.28
CA VAL A 89 12.88 -4.38 -5.87
C VAL A 89 12.45 -3.89 -4.50
N LEU A 90 13.39 -3.78 -3.54
CA LEU A 90 13.10 -3.22 -2.21
C LEU A 90 12.75 -1.73 -2.28
N ARG A 91 13.44 -0.96 -3.13
CA ARG A 91 13.12 0.45 -3.41
C ARG A 91 11.69 0.58 -3.93
N LEU A 92 11.34 -0.19 -4.95
CA LEU A 92 10.01 -0.15 -5.57
C LEU A 92 8.89 -0.43 -4.56
N ILE A 93 8.98 -1.51 -3.78
CA ILE A 93 7.92 -1.82 -2.80
C ILE A 93 7.86 -0.80 -1.67
N TYR A 94 8.97 -0.14 -1.35
CA TYR A 94 9.03 0.93 -0.36
C TYR A 94 8.35 2.21 -0.88
N GLU A 95 8.65 2.61 -2.11
CA GLU A 95 8.02 3.74 -2.80
C GLU A 95 6.51 3.52 -2.97
N LYS A 96 6.09 2.34 -3.44
CA LYS A 96 4.67 2.00 -3.59
C LYS A 96 3.91 2.01 -2.27
N SER A 97 4.54 1.61 -1.17
CA SER A 97 3.99 1.76 0.18
C SER A 97 3.86 3.23 0.60
N HIS A 98 4.79 4.09 0.18
CA HIS A 98 4.75 5.52 0.47
C HIS A 98 3.64 6.22 -0.32
N GLU A 99 3.52 5.95 -1.62
CA GLU A 99 2.44 6.43 -2.48
C GLU A 99 1.08 6.07 -1.87
N LEU A 100 0.88 4.80 -1.51
CA LEU A 100 -0.37 4.33 -0.92
C LEU A 100 -0.68 5.04 0.41
N GLN A 101 0.33 5.26 1.27
CA GLN A 101 0.16 6.04 2.50
C GLN A 101 -0.20 7.50 2.23
N ALA A 102 0.37 8.13 1.21
CA ALA A 102 0.10 9.50 0.84
C ALA A 102 -1.36 9.68 0.40
N LEU A 103 -1.91 8.74 -0.38
CA LEU A 103 -3.33 8.71 -0.76
C LEU A 103 -4.26 8.78 0.47
N TRP A 104 -3.90 8.10 1.57
CA TRP A 104 -4.70 8.10 2.80
C TRP A 104 -4.56 9.38 3.64
N ARG A 105 -3.47 10.12 3.48
CA ARG A 105 -3.15 11.32 4.28
C ARG A 105 -3.74 12.60 3.68
N GLN A 106 -3.97 12.62 2.37
CA GLN A 106 -4.54 13.79 1.70
C GLN A 106 -5.96 14.06 2.22
N ARG A 107 -6.09 15.09 3.07
CA ARG A 107 -7.37 15.64 3.51
C ARG A 107 -7.93 16.53 2.39
N GLY A 108 -9.23 16.47 2.14
CA GLY A 108 -9.89 17.38 1.19
C GLY A 108 -9.92 16.94 -0.29
N LEU A 109 -9.24 15.86 -0.69
CA LEU A 109 -9.50 15.28 -2.02
C LEU A 109 -10.94 14.79 -2.10
N LYS A 110 -11.59 15.01 -3.26
CA LYS A 110 -12.89 14.41 -3.53
C LYS A 110 -12.76 12.88 -3.53
N PRO A 111 -13.76 12.14 -3.05
CA PRO A 111 -13.69 10.68 -3.03
C PRO A 111 -13.40 10.06 -4.41
N GLN A 112 -13.93 10.65 -5.49
CA GLN A 112 -13.67 10.22 -6.87
C GLN A 112 -12.20 10.34 -7.27
N ASP A 113 -11.54 11.46 -6.93
CA ASP A 113 -10.12 11.68 -7.22
C ASP A 113 -9.25 10.66 -6.47
N LYS A 114 -9.63 10.31 -5.23
CA LYS A 114 -8.95 9.26 -4.45
C LYS A 114 -9.15 7.87 -5.06
N LEU A 115 -10.35 7.56 -5.56
CA LEU A 115 -10.58 6.29 -6.25
C LEU A 115 -9.70 6.19 -7.48
N GLN A 116 -9.68 7.25 -8.29
CA GLN A 116 -8.89 7.31 -9.51
C GLN A 116 -7.40 7.11 -9.22
N ALA A 117 -6.87 7.83 -8.23
CA ALA A 117 -5.47 7.68 -7.82
C ALA A 117 -5.17 6.28 -7.25
N LEU A 118 -6.12 5.65 -6.54
CA LEU A 118 -5.99 4.27 -6.08
C LEU A 118 -6.00 3.26 -7.23
N MET A 119 -6.85 3.46 -8.24
CA MET A 119 -6.90 2.63 -9.43
C MET A 119 -5.62 2.73 -10.25
N GLU A 120 -5.09 3.93 -10.42
CA GLU A 120 -3.80 4.18 -11.07
C GLU A 120 -2.66 3.50 -10.31
N TRP A 121 -2.63 3.65 -8.98
CA TRP A 121 -1.67 2.96 -8.14
C TRP A 121 -1.74 1.43 -8.32
N CYS A 122 -2.95 0.86 -8.37
CA CYS A 122 -3.13 -0.58 -8.59
C CYS A 122 -2.60 -1.01 -9.96
N ARG A 123 -2.93 -0.26 -11.02
CA ARG A 123 -2.44 -0.55 -12.38
C ARG A 123 -0.92 -0.53 -12.45
N ASP A 124 -0.27 0.48 -11.87
CA ASP A 124 1.18 0.60 -11.89
C ASP A 124 1.85 -0.50 -11.05
N ALA A 125 1.23 -0.88 -9.92
CA ALA A 125 1.70 -1.98 -9.08
C ALA A 125 1.54 -3.35 -9.75
N GLU A 126 0.47 -3.56 -10.53
CA GLU A 126 0.25 -4.77 -11.35
C GLU A 126 1.23 -4.90 -12.51
N ALA A 127 1.77 -3.79 -13.02
CA ALA A 127 2.78 -3.77 -14.09
C ALA A 127 4.23 -3.79 -13.57
N SER A 128 4.43 -3.98 -12.26
CA SER A 128 5.74 -3.79 -11.61
C SER A 128 6.76 -4.90 -11.82
N GLY A 129 6.34 -6.10 -12.26
CA GLY A 129 7.17 -7.29 -12.32
C GLY A 129 7.42 -7.95 -10.95
N VAL A 130 6.89 -7.38 -9.86
CA VAL A 130 7.04 -7.90 -8.50
C VAL A 130 5.78 -8.63 -8.10
N ARG A 131 5.76 -9.96 -8.33
CA ARG A 131 4.59 -10.83 -8.10
C ARG A 131 3.77 -10.53 -6.84
N TYR A 132 4.43 -10.36 -5.70
CA TYR A 132 3.73 -10.09 -4.43
C TYR A 132 3.00 -8.74 -4.42
N LEU A 133 3.58 -7.73 -5.06
CA LEU A 133 2.98 -6.41 -5.22
C LEU A 133 1.82 -6.46 -6.23
N GLU A 134 2.00 -7.17 -7.33
CA GLU A 134 0.97 -7.37 -8.36
C GLU A 134 -0.28 -8.06 -7.79
N GLU A 135 -0.10 -9.18 -7.07
CA GLU A 135 -1.18 -9.93 -6.42
C GLU A 135 -1.92 -9.07 -5.38
N PHE A 136 -1.17 -8.26 -4.62
CA PHE A 136 -1.77 -7.35 -3.65
C PHE A 136 -2.60 -6.27 -4.33
N ALA A 137 -2.08 -5.67 -5.41
CA ALA A 137 -2.76 -4.63 -6.16
C ALA A 137 -4.04 -5.16 -6.83
N ALA A 138 -4.00 -6.34 -7.44
CA ALA A 138 -5.18 -6.98 -8.01
C ALA A 138 -6.26 -7.24 -6.95
N HIS A 139 -5.86 -7.70 -5.75
CA HIS A 139 -6.78 -7.90 -4.64
C HIS A 139 -7.40 -6.58 -4.16
N LEU A 140 -6.59 -5.52 -4.04
CA LEU A 140 -7.04 -4.20 -3.62
C LEU A 140 -7.99 -3.57 -4.65
N ARG A 141 -7.69 -3.71 -5.95
CA ARG A 141 -8.54 -3.27 -7.05
C ARG A 141 -9.90 -3.98 -7.03
N ALA A 142 -9.90 -5.30 -6.92
CA ALA A 142 -11.12 -6.08 -6.85
C ALA A 142 -11.98 -5.72 -5.63
N TYR A 143 -11.36 -5.42 -4.48
CA TYR A 143 -12.05 -4.93 -3.30
C TYR A 143 -12.66 -3.53 -3.50
N SER A 144 -11.95 -2.66 -4.21
CA SER A 144 -12.37 -1.28 -4.50
C SER A 144 -13.52 -1.17 -5.52
N LEU A 145 -13.77 -2.22 -6.28
CA LEU A 145 -14.83 -2.27 -7.29
C LEU A 145 -16.09 -3.02 -6.81
N ARG A 146 -16.11 -3.55 -5.58
CA ARG A 146 -17.30 -4.23 -5.05
C ARG A 146 -18.37 -3.21 -4.66
N PRO A 147 -19.61 -3.33 -5.16
CA PRO A 147 -20.70 -2.48 -4.72
C PRO A 147 -21.01 -2.74 -3.24
N ALA A 148 -21.30 -1.67 -2.50
CA ALA A 148 -21.83 -1.77 -1.15
C ALA A 148 -23.15 -2.53 -1.20
N SER A 149 -23.21 -3.62 -0.43
CA SER A 149 -24.40 -4.48 -0.27
C SER A 149 -25.43 -3.83 0.64
#